data_AF-A0A2E8ICW5-F1
#
_entry.id   AF-A0A2E8ICW5-F1
#
_cell.length_a   1.000
_cell.length_b   1.000
_cell.length_c   1.000
_cell.angle_alpha   90.00
_cell.angle_beta   90.00
_cell.angle_gamma   90.00
#
_symmetry.space_group_name_H-M   'P 1'
#
loop_
_entity.id
_entity.type
_entity.pdbx_description
1 polymer ?
#
loop_
_entity_poly.entity_id
_entity_poly.type
_entity_poly.pdbx_seq_one_letter_code
_entity_poly.pdbx_strand_id
1 'polypeptide(L)'
;MFGIKEKINDDSLYMLNDMVENQVKNAKKELAELSPDNDERREFLTTQIKNYEIELERFKASIERQLKEKFQFSIEELYAMYGQYENKYISIEFHKFSESALKFGRNIAGVITYRKKEREELEKALSEEPVPRTNGMVKIDCNKNEKLSDQQKVELAENGFQSGDIYEVLASNMPLVKSYNQAGKKEIPNTMEIKFDPTSMDINKSYLYLFSQRINNGGKLIAEEWAKFCGIGLNFEPSSADSELLKSVAFDDKGNLKPLVRFYELEAKFYSKNISKEELDEFNTFLKKRRTFRTEQIKKEIKRSTNKTLDKFKDEYPTIYGEIQKSIIQFDTEILYYHDTVIPIYWNYESYLHIYLRHCDELEIEGHFENKTKFQYTQKDIRRILKIAIENLKDKINEKLKEGKEFRIWGDRSIYFNGNHYSLHILKDGRVAAFHPMENPAA
;
A
#
# COMPACT_ATOMS: atom_id res chain seq x y z
N MET A 1 -17.85 46.06 15.83
CA MET A 1 -17.16 46.88 16.86
C MET A 1 -15.62 46.92 16.72
N PHE A 2 -14.98 46.51 15.60
CA PHE A 2 -13.49 46.39 15.59
C PHE A 2 -12.72 47.10 14.48
N GLY A 3 -13.33 47.65 13.42
CA GLY A 3 -12.58 48.42 12.41
C GLY A 3 -11.44 47.65 11.68
N ILE A 4 -11.36 46.33 11.88
CA ILE A 4 -10.35 45.45 11.29
C ILE A 4 -10.82 45.09 9.88
N LYS A 5 -9.92 45.21 8.91
CA LYS A 5 -10.16 44.70 7.56
C LYS A 5 -10.02 43.18 7.62
N GLU A 6 -11.16 42.49 7.62
CA GLU A 6 -11.23 41.03 7.49
C GLU A 6 -10.53 40.62 6.19
N LYS A 7 -9.35 40.01 6.30
CA LYS A 7 -8.66 39.43 5.15
C LYS A 7 -8.45 37.95 5.40
N ILE A 8 -8.75 37.13 4.39
CA ILE A 8 -8.60 35.67 4.53
C ILE A 8 -7.19 35.25 4.98
N ASN A 9 -6.16 36.00 4.61
CA ASN A 9 -4.75 35.73 4.92
C ASN A 9 -4.24 36.38 6.21
N ASP A 10 -5.13 36.73 7.15
CA ASP A 10 -4.76 37.26 8.47
C ASP A 10 -4.74 36.12 9.49
N ASP A 11 -3.60 35.91 10.14
CA ASP A 11 -3.38 34.84 11.13
C ASP A 11 -4.35 34.90 12.32
N SER A 12 -4.93 36.07 12.59
CA SER A 12 -5.86 36.31 13.69
C SER A 12 -7.34 36.31 13.28
N LEU A 13 -7.63 36.02 12.00
CA LEU A 13 -8.96 36.21 11.40
C LEU A 13 -10.08 35.54 12.20
N TYR A 14 -9.90 34.26 12.52
CA TYR A 14 -10.93 33.48 13.22
C TYR A 14 -10.93 33.67 14.72
N MET A 15 -9.87 34.24 15.32
CA MET A 15 -9.86 34.51 16.76
C MET A 15 -10.96 35.49 17.16
N LEU A 16 -11.17 36.55 16.37
CA LEU A 16 -12.22 37.54 16.62
C LEU A 16 -13.62 36.93 16.47
N ASN A 17 -13.80 36.09 15.46
CA ASN A 17 -15.05 35.38 15.24
C ASN A 17 -15.36 34.43 16.41
N ASP A 18 -14.37 33.64 16.85
CA ASP A 18 -14.49 32.73 17.99
C ASP A 18 -14.77 33.50 19.30
N MET A 19 -14.19 34.69 19.48
CA MET A 19 -14.51 35.57 20.62
C MET A 19 -15.96 36.03 20.62
N VAL A 20 -16.49 36.48 19.47
CA VAL A 20 -17.88 36.94 19.37
C VAL A 20 -18.87 35.78 19.54
N GLU A 21 -18.58 34.60 18.99
CA GLU A 21 -19.38 33.39 19.23
C GLU A 21 -19.44 33.03 20.72
N ASN A 22 -18.32 33.12 21.43
CA ASN A 22 -18.28 32.90 22.87
C ASN A 22 -19.10 33.96 23.64
N GLN A 23 -19.07 35.23 23.22
CA GLN A 23 -19.91 36.28 23.79
C GLN A 23 -21.41 35.98 23.60
N VAL A 24 -21.81 35.52 22.41
CA VAL A 24 -23.20 35.08 22.15
C VAL A 24 -23.58 33.93 23.07
N LYS A 25 -22.73 32.91 23.18
CA LYS A 25 -22.99 31.73 24.03
C LYS A 25 -23.15 32.10 25.50
N ASN A 26 -22.27 32.97 26.01
CA ASN A 26 -22.34 33.45 27.39
C ASN A 26 -23.59 34.30 27.64
N ALA A 27 -23.93 35.21 26.73
CA ALA A 27 -25.14 36.04 26.84
C ALA A 27 -26.42 35.20 26.79
N LYS A 28 -26.49 34.18 25.92
CA LYS A 28 -27.61 33.22 25.88
C LYS A 28 -27.74 32.41 27.17
N LYS A 29 -26.61 31.99 27.75
CA LYS A 29 -26.59 31.29 29.04
C LYS A 29 -27.09 32.19 30.18
N GLU A 30 -26.57 33.42 30.26
CA GLU A 30 -27.01 34.41 31.26
C GLU A 30 -28.51 34.69 31.13
N LEU A 31 -29.02 34.86 29.91
CA LEU A 31 -30.44 35.09 29.65
C LEU A 31 -31.33 33.91 30.10
N ALA A 32 -30.84 32.68 29.95
CA ALA A 32 -31.55 31.47 30.38
C ALA A 32 -31.57 31.29 31.90
N GLU A 33 -30.54 31.76 32.61
CA GLU A 33 -30.40 31.69 34.07
C GLU A 33 -31.06 32.89 34.79
N LEU A 34 -31.43 33.93 34.04
CA LEU A 34 -32.02 35.16 34.59
C LEU A 34 -33.47 34.95 35.08
N SER A 35 -33.79 35.53 36.24
CA SER A 35 -35.16 35.59 36.77
C SER A 35 -36.13 36.22 35.75
N PRO A 36 -37.38 35.72 35.64
CA PRO A 36 -38.40 36.31 34.78
C PRO A 36 -38.70 37.79 35.09
N ASP A 37 -38.52 38.22 36.35
CA ASP A 37 -38.93 39.56 36.81
C ASP A 37 -37.93 40.68 36.46
N ASN A 38 -36.81 40.37 35.79
CA ASN A 38 -35.77 41.33 35.45
C ASN A 38 -35.82 41.71 33.96
N ASP A 39 -36.93 42.33 33.55
CA ASP A 39 -37.26 42.64 32.16
C ASP A 39 -36.19 43.49 31.45
N GLU A 40 -35.64 44.51 32.12
CA GLU A 40 -34.61 45.39 31.53
C GLU A 40 -33.35 44.62 31.13
N ARG A 41 -32.85 43.73 32.00
CA ARG A 41 -31.65 42.95 31.70
C ARG A 41 -31.91 41.90 30.63
N ARG A 42 -33.11 41.33 30.59
CA ARG A 42 -33.52 40.40 29.53
C ARG A 42 -33.59 41.09 28.17
N GLU A 43 -34.17 42.29 28.11
CA GLU A 43 -34.23 43.09 26.87
C GLU A 43 -32.83 43.50 26.40
N PHE A 44 -31.96 43.92 27.32
CA PHE A 44 -30.56 44.23 27.03
C PHE A 44 -29.82 43.03 26.42
N LEU A 45 -29.87 41.87 27.07
CA LEU A 45 -29.19 40.66 26.60
C LEU A 45 -29.74 40.19 25.25
N THR A 46 -31.07 40.26 25.06
CA THR A 46 -31.70 39.91 23.78
C THR A 46 -31.21 40.81 22.64
N THR A 47 -31.15 42.11 22.88
CA THR A 47 -30.62 43.08 21.91
C THR A 47 -29.14 42.84 21.63
N GLN A 48 -28.35 42.54 22.66
CA GLN A 48 -26.93 42.26 22.55
C GLN A 48 -26.66 40.98 21.72
N ILE A 49 -27.38 39.89 22.00
CA ILE A 49 -27.32 38.63 21.24
C ILE A 49 -27.63 38.89 19.77
N LYS A 50 -28.72 39.62 19.47
CA LYS A 50 -29.11 39.94 18.10
C LYS A 50 -28.03 40.73 17.36
N ASN A 51 -27.40 41.69 18.02
CA ASN A 51 -26.31 42.47 17.43
C ASN A 51 -25.10 41.60 17.11
N TYR A 52 -24.69 40.73 18.04
CA TYR A 52 -23.58 39.80 17.80
C TYR A 52 -23.88 38.79 16.69
N GLU A 53 -25.10 38.25 16.63
CA GLU A 53 -25.49 37.34 15.54
C GLU A 53 -25.46 38.03 14.18
N ILE A 54 -25.90 39.29 14.08
CA ILE A 54 -25.77 40.09 12.85
C ILE A 54 -24.29 40.31 12.48
N GLU A 55 -23.42 40.55 13.46
CA GLU A 55 -21.97 40.68 13.20
C GLU A 55 -21.36 39.35 12.72
N LEU A 56 -21.74 38.22 13.30
CA LEU A 56 -21.27 36.89 12.86
C LEU A 56 -21.72 36.56 11.43
N GLU A 57 -22.97 36.85 11.07
CA GLU A 57 -23.47 36.64 9.70
C GLU A 57 -22.76 37.54 8.68
N ARG A 58 -22.50 38.81 9.03
CA ARG A 58 -21.72 39.71 8.18
C ARG A 58 -20.29 39.21 7.97
N PHE A 59 -19.66 38.74 9.05
CA PHE A 59 -18.32 38.17 9.02
C PHE A 59 -18.28 36.94 8.10
N LYS A 60 -19.21 36.00 8.29
CA LYS A 60 -19.35 34.81 7.44
C LYS A 60 -19.51 35.17 5.96
N ALA A 61 -20.44 36.05 5.63
CA ALA A 61 -20.69 36.48 4.25
C ALA A 61 -19.46 37.17 3.61
N SER A 62 -18.71 37.93 4.40
CA SER A 62 -17.47 38.58 3.97
C SER A 62 -16.37 37.57 3.62
N ILE A 63 -16.20 36.53 4.45
CA ILE A 63 -15.24 35.44 4.19
C ILE A 63 -15.65 34.64 2.96
N GLU A 64 -16.92 34.19 2.88
CA GLU A 64 -17.42 33.42 1.75
C GLU A 64 -17.25 34.18 0.42
N ARG A 65 -17.44 35.50 0.42
CA ARG A 65 -17.15 36.34 -0.74
C ARG A 65 -15.67 36.35 -1.09
N GLN A 66 -14.79 36.53 -0.11
CA GLN A 66 -13.34 36.55 -0.34
C GLN A 66 -12.83 35.22 -0.89
N LEU A 67 -13.34 34.08 -0.39
CA LEU A 67 -12.97 32.74 -0.87
C LEU A 67 -13.38 32.51 -2.35
N LYS A 68 -14.42 33.20 -2.83
CA LYS A 68 -14.82 33.16 -4.25
C LYS A 68 -13.92 34.02 -5.15
N GLU A 69 -13.30 35.06 -4.59
CA GLU A 69 -12.48 36.02 -5.35
C GLU A 69 -10.99 35.64 -5.37
N LYS A 70 -10.50 35.02 -4.28
CA LYS A 70 -9.08 34.71 -4.08
C LYS A 70 -8.93 33.49 -3.19
N PHE A 71 -7.82 32.80 -3.39
CA PHE A 71 -7.40 31.67 -2.58
C PHE A 71 -5.95 31.86 -2.09
N GLN A 72 -5.62 31.24 -0.97
CA GLN A 72 -4.29 31.34 -0.38
C GLN A 72 -3.30 30.35 -0.99
N PHE A 73 -3.72 29.10 -1.15
CA PHE A 73 -2.88 28.00 -1.59
C PHE A 73 -3.34 27.45 -2.93
N SER A 74 -2.43 27.39 -3.89
CA SER A 74 -2.62 26.67 -5.15
C SER A 74 -2.20 25.21 -5.02
N ILE A 75 -2.68 24.35 -5.91
CA ILE A 75 -2.25 22.94 -5.95
C ILE A 75 -0.75 22.81 -6.27
N GLU A 76 -0.21 23.72 -7.08
CA GLU A 76 1.21 23.78 -7.44
C GLU A 76 2.07 24.15 -6.22
N GLU A 77 1.64 25.12 -5.41
CA GLU A 77 2.31 25.51 -4.16
C GLU A 77 2.31 24.35 -3.15
N LEU A 78 1.17 23.69 -2.96
CA LEU A 78 1.07 22.54 -2.07
C LEU A 78 1.96 21.38 -2.53
N TYR A 79 2.04 21.14 -3.84
CA TYR A 79 2.94 20.13 -4.40
C TYR A 79 4.41 20.50 -4.16
N ALA A 80 4.81 21.73 -4.49
CA ALA A 80 6.18 22.20 -4.33
C ALA A 80 6.63 22.22 -2.86
N MET A 81 5.76 22.60 -1.93
CA MET A 81 6.12 22.70 -0.52
C MET A 81 6.05 21.37 0.22
N TYR A 82 5.10 20.50 -0.14
CA TYR A 82 4.78 19.31 0.66
C TYR A 82 4.64 18.04 -0.18
N GLY A 83 3.86 18.09 -1.27
CA GLY A 83 3.43 16.91 -2.03
C GLY A 83 4.51 16.21 -2.85
N GLN A 84 5.59 16.91 -3.22
CA GLN A 84 6.70 16.33 -3.97
C GLN A 84 7.63 15.46 -3.13
N TYR A 85 7.51 15.51 -1.80
CA TYR A 85 8.40 14.81 -0.86
C TYR A 85 7.78 13.51 -0.34
N GLU A 86 8.64 12.52 -0.07
CA GLU A 86 8.20 11.20 0.39
C GLU A 86 7.54 11.27 1.78
N ASN A 87 6.29 10.81 1.87
CA ASN A 87 5.54 10.65 3.11
C ASN A 87 5.56 11.88 4.04
N LYS A 88 5.53 13.09 3.46
CA LYS A 88 5.47 14.32 4.23
C LYS A 88 4.10 14.43 4.92
N TYR A 89 4.09 14.16 6.22
CA TYR A 89 2.90 14.33 7.05
C TYR A 89 2.65 15.81 7.32
N ILE A 90 1.43 16.26 7.01
CA ILE A 90 0.95 17.63 7.21
C ILE A 90 -0.37 17.65 7.97
N SER A 91 -0.64 18.76 8.63
CA SER A 91 -1.93 19.14 9.20
C SER A 91 -2.44 20.35 8.43
N ILE A 92 -3.72 20.34 8.09
CA ILE A 92 -4.40 21.38 7.32
C ILE A 92 -5.52 21.93 8.19
N GLU A 93 -5.50 23.25 8.41
CA GLU A 93 -6.63 23.99 8.93
C GLU A 93 -7.40 24.59 7.74
N PHE A 94 -8.70 24.35 7.71
CA PHE A 94 -9.60 24.94 6.72
C PHE A 94 -10.13 26.28 7.18
N HIS A 95 -10.43 27.14 6.22
CA HIS A 95 -11.24 28.32 6.44
C HIS A 95 -12.57 27.93 7.11
N LYS A 96 -12.90 28.53 8.27
CA LYS A 96 -14.02 28.13 9.14
C LYS A 96 -15.37 27.93 8.42
N PHE A 97 -15.63 28.70 7.36
CA PHE A 97 -16.88 28.67 6.60
C PHE A 97 -16.74 28.05 5.20
N SER A 98 -15.62 27.38 4.91
CA SER A 98 -15.45 26.68 3.64
C SER A 98 -16.29 25.41 3.58
N GLU A 99 -16.54 24.92 2.37
CA GLU A 99 -17.25 23.66 2.16
C GLU A 99 -16.48 22.49 2.80
N SER A 100 -15.14 22.53 2.71
CA SER A 100 -14.27 21.54 3.33
C SER A 100 -14.37 21.51 4.86
N ALA A 101 -14.42 22.68 5.52
CA ALA A 101 -14.56 22.76 6.97
C ALA A 101 -15.91 22.20 7.46
N LEU A 102 -16.99 22.47 6.72
CA LEU A 102 -18.31 21.91 7.03
C LEU A 102 -18.35 20.39 6.89
N LYS A 103 -17.62 19.88 5.90
CA LYS A 103 -17.66 18.46 5.53
C LYS A 103 -16.71 17.59 6.32
N PHE A 104 -15.49 18.06 6.57
CA PHE A 104 -14.42 17.28 7.21
C PHE A 104 -14.04 17.82 8.59
N GLY A 105 -14.71 18.88 9.07
CA GLY A 105 -14.30 19.58 10.27
C GLY A 105 -13.18 20.58 9.99
N ARG A 106 -12.83 21.38 11.00
CA ARG A 106 -11.88 22.50 10.85
C ARG A 106 -10.45 22.06 10.55
N ASN A 107 -10.04 20.88 11.01
CA ASN A 107 -8.67 20.38 10.89
C ASN A 107 -8.66 18.94 10.40
N ILE A 108 -7.73 18.65 9.48
CA ILE A 108 -7.41 17.28 9.06
C ILE A 108 -5.89 17.10 9.00
N ALA A 109 -5.42 15.87 9.08
CA ALA A 109 -4.00 15.57 8.91
C ALA A 109 -3.77 14.27 8.13
N GLY A 110 -2.64 14.21 7.42
CA GLY A 110 -2.33 13.10 6.53
C GLY A 110 -1.18 13.40 5.58
N VAL A 111 -1.10 12.61 4.51
CA VAL A 111 -0.12 12.77 3.43
C VAL A 111 -0.86 13.10 2.14
N ILE A 112 -0.40 14.11 1.41
CA ILE A 112 -0.99 14.44 0.11
C ILE A 112 -0.69 13.30 -0.88
N THR A 113 -1.72 12.82 -1.56
CA THR A 113 -1.59 11.74 -2.55
C THR A 113 -1.89 12.25 -3.95
N TYR A 114 -1.17 11.69 -4.93
CA TYR A 114 -1.31 12.05 -6.33
C TYR A 114 -1.40 10.78 -7.15
N ARG A 115 -2.26 10.81 -8.17
CA ARG A 115 -2.15 9.84 -9.27
C ARG A 115 -0.95 10.19 -10.14
N LYS A 116 -0.54 9.23 -10.97
CA LYS A 116 0.61 9.40 -11.85
C LYS A 116 0.49 10.65 -12.73
N LYS A 117 -0.63 10.81 -13.44
CA LYS A 117 -0.83 11.95 -14.35
C LYS A 117 -0.85 13.28 -13.61
N GLU A 118 -1.52 13.33 -12.45
CA GLU A 118 -1.59 14.53 -11.62
C GLU A 118 -0.19 15.00 -11.22
N ARG A 119 0.68 14.05 -10.84
CA ARG A 119 2.07 14.35 -10.52
C ARG A 119 2.87 14.83 -11.74
N GLU A 120 2.71 14.18 -12.90
CA GLU A 120 3.36 14.59 -14.15
C GLU A 120 2.93 16.01 -14.59
N GLU A 121 1.63 16.31 -14.48
CA GLU A 121 1.06 17.63 -14.79
C GLU A 121 1.60 18.71 -13.84
N LEU A 122 1.71 18.42 -12.54
CA LEU A 122 2.26 19.34 -11.55
C LEU A 122 3.77 19.57 -11.73
N GLU A 123 4.57 18.54 -12.01
CA GLU A 123 5.99 18.71 -12.33
C GLU A 123 6.19 19.58 -13.57
N LYS A 124 5.34 19.40 -14.60
CA LYS A 124 5.36 20.25 -15.78
C LYS A 124 4.96 21.69 -15.44
N ALA A 125 3.89 21.90 -14.68
CA ALA A 125 3.44 23.22 -14.27
C ALA A 125 4.51 23.98 -13.47
N LEU A 126 5.25 23.29 -12.59
CA LEU A 126 6.37 23.88 -11.85
C LEU A 126 7.57 24.29 -12.73
N SER A 127 7.65 23.81 -13.96
CA SER A 127 8.67 24.21 -14.93
C SER A 127 8.27 25.41 -15.81
N GLU A 128 7.02 25.87 -15.71
CA GLU A 128 6.53 27.04 -16.45
C GLU A 128 6.92 28.36 -15.75
N GLU A 129 7.15 29.41 -16.53
CA GLU A 129 7.43 30.75 -16.03
C GLU A 129 6.41 31.77 -16.59
N PRO A 130 5.57 32.40 -15.74
CA PRO A 130 5.41 32.17 -14.30
C PRO A 130 4.68 30.85 -13.98
N VAL A 131 4.99 30.25 -12.83
CA VAL A 131 4.28 29.05 -12.34
C VAL A 131 2.79 29.36 -12.20
N PRO A 132 1.89 28.57 -12.82
CA PRO A 132 0.45 28.78 -12.69
C PRO A 132 -0.01 28.58 -11.26
N ARG A 133 -1.05 29.33 -10.86
CA ARG A 133 -1.72 29.13 -9.57
C ARG A 133 -3.15 28.70 -9.83
N THR A 134 -3.44 27.43 -9.54
CA THR A 134 -4.76 26.84 -9.76
C THR A 134 -5.43 26.49 -8.43
N ASN A 135 -6.69 26.89 -8.28
CA ASN A 135 -7.56 26.37 -7.21
C ASN A 135 -8.12 25.01 -7.66
N GLY A 136 -7.55 23.94 -7.14
CA GLY A 136 -7.84 22.58 -7.60
C GLY A 136 -8.02 21.59 -6.46
N MET A 137 -8.39 20.36 -6.82
CA MET A 137 -8.65 19.30 -5.85
C MET A 137 -7.34 18.72 -5.29
N VAL A 138 -7.26 18.64 -3.97
CA VAL A 138 -6.15 18.08 -3.20
C VAL A 138 -6.64 16.82 -2.50
N LYS A 139 -5.98 15.69 -2.74
CA LYS A 139 -6.31 14.42 -2.10
C LYS A 139 -5.35 14.16 -0.95
N ILE A 140 -5.88 13.65 0.15
CA ILE A 140 -5.10 13.36 1.34
C ILE A 140 -5.44 11.98 1.88
N ASP A 141 -4.40 11.21 2.15
CA ASP A 141 -4.52 9.94 2.87
C ASP A 141 -4.38 10.21 4.37
N CYS A 142 -5.50 10.12 5.07
CA CYS A 142 -5.60 10.40 6.50
C CYS A 142 -5.29 9.17 7.33
N ASN A 143 -4.66 9.39 8.49
CA ASN A 143 -4.42 8.31 9.44
C ASN A 143 -5.74 7.73 9.98
N LYS A 144 -5.74 6.45 10.34
CA LYS A 144 -6.88 5.75 10.97
C LYS A 144 -7.36 6.42 12.26
N ASN A 145 -6.46 7.08 12.98
CA ASN A 145 -6.75 7.75 14.26
C ASN A 145 -7.47 9.11 14.10
N GLU A 146 -7.62 9.62 12.87
CA GLU A 146 -8.37 10.86 12.64
C GLU A 146 -9.85 10.68 13.01
N LYS A 147 -10.43 11.73 13.61
CA LYS A 147 -11.84 11.80 14.03
C LYS A 147 -12.78 12.03 12.84
N LEU A 148 -12.55 11.30 11.76
CA LEU A 148 -13.34 11.28 10.54
C LEU A 148 -13.98 9.90 10.40
N SER A 149 -15.19 9.87 9.85
CA SER A 149 -15.83 8.62 9.44
C SER A 149 -15.06 7.96 8.30
N ASP A 150 -15.21 6.64 8.15
CA ASP A 150 -14.56 5.89 7.07
C ASP A 150 -14.96 6.42 5.68
N GLN A 151 -16.21 6.88 5.52
CA GLN A 151 -16.68 7.49 4.28
C GLN A 151 -15.96 8.81 3.97
N GLN A 152 -15.78 9.67 4.96
CA GLN A 152 -15.03 10.93 4.80
C GLN A 152 -13.56 10.67 4.46
N LYS A 153 -12.93 9.66 5.07
CA LYS A 153 -11.54 9.27 4.78
C LYS A 153 -11.39 8.79 3.33
N VAL A 154 -12.30 7.94 2.87
CA VAL A 154 -12.32 7.47 1.47
C VAL A 154 -12.53 8.65 0.51
N GLU A 155 -13.44 9.56 0.85
CA GLU A 155 -13.70 10.73 0.02
C GLU A 155 -12.51 11.69 -0.08
N LEU A 156 -11.79 11.94 1.01
CA LEU A 156 -10.56 12.73 1.02
C LEU A 156 -9.44 12.08 0.18
N ALA A 157 -9.33 10.75 0.21
CA ALA A 157 -8.32 10.02 -0.54
C ALA A 157 -8.64 9.92 -2.04
N GLU A 158 -9.92 9.83 -2.42
CA GLU A 158 -10.33 9.60 -3.82
C GLU A 158 -10.71 10.88 -4.57
N ASN A 159 -11.49 11.76 -3.93
CA ASN A 159 -12.02 12.99 -4.52
C ASN A 159 -11.26 14.23 -4.04
N GLY A 160 -10.88 14.26 -2.77
CA GLY A 160 -10.15 15.36 -2.16
C GLY A 160 -11.02 16.56 -1.79
N PHE A 161 -10.38 17.71 -1.62
CA PHE A 161 -10.98 19.00 -1.26
C PHE A 161 -10.35 20.15 -2.05
N GLN A 162 -10.97 21.33 -2.11
CA GLN A 162 -10.43 22.46 -2.88
C GLN A 162 -9.23 23.10 -2.16
N SER A 163 -8.13 23.35 -2.87
CA SER A 163 -6.92 23.96 -2.30
C SER A 163 -7.18 25.35 -1.71
N GLY A 164 -8.13 26.10 -2.27
CA GLY A 164 -8.52 27.41 -1.78
C GLY A 164 -9.30 27.42 -0.48
N ASP A 165 -9.77 26.27 -0.01
CA ASP A 165 -10.42 26.15 1.30
C ASP A 165 -9.39 26.12 2.45
N ILE A 166 -8.10 25.98 2.14
CA ILE A 166 -7.02 25.92 3.12
C ILE A 166 -6.76 27.30 3.71
N TYR A 167 -6.78 27.37 5.03
CA TYR A 167 -6.36 28.54 5.82
C TYR A 167 -4.89 28.43 6.22
N GLU A 168 -4.45 27.28 6.74
CA GLU A 168 -3.08 27.07 7.20
C GLU A 168 -2.62 25.63 6.95
N VAL A 169 -1.32 25.45 6.69
CA VAL A 169 -0.67 24.13 6.63
C VAL A 169 0.49 24.08 7.61
N LEU A 170 0.44 23.12 8.53
CA LEU A 170 1.54 22.79 9.43
C LEU A 170 2.20 21.49 8.97
N ALA A 171 3.53 21.48 8.86
CA ALA A 171 4.27 20.32 8.41
C ALA A 171 5.34 19.90 9.42
N SER A 172 5.61 18.61 9.52
CA SER A 172 6.73 18.10 10.31
C SER A 172 8.07 18.65 9.79
N ASN A 173 9.04 18.94 10.66
CA ASN A 173 10.39 19.38 10.23
C ASN A 173 11.30 18.19 9.87
N MET A 174 10.76 17.20 9.16
CA MET A 174 11.51 16.03 8.69
C MET A 174 12.30 16.36 7.41
N PRO A 175 13.45 15.71 7.17
CA PRO A 175 14.24 15.89 5.95
C PRO A 175 13.39 15.76 4.68
N LEU A 176 13.59 16.69 3.75
CA LEU A 176 12.88 16.72 2.47
C LEU A 176 13.60 15.80 1.48
N VAL A 177 13.01 14.66 1.18
CA VAL A 177 13.51 13.73 0.15
C VAL A 177 12.49 13.68 -0.98
N LYS A 178 12.90 14.13 -2.18
CA LYS A 178 12.12 13.99 -3.42
C LYS A 178 12.64 12.78 -4.18
N SER A 179 12.02 11.61 -4.03
CA SER A 179 12.47 10.40 -4.74
C SER A 179 11.92 10.26 -6.15
N TYR A 180 10.87 11.03 -6.48
CA TYR A 180 10.29 11.05 -7.83
C TYR A 180 11.31 11.53 -8.86
N ASN A 181 11.35 10.87 -10.02
CA ASN A 181 12.33 11.09 -11.09
C ASN A 181 13.81 10.94 -10.71
N GLN A 182 14.14 10.40 -9.53
CA GLN A 182 15.53 10.06 -9.21
C GLN A 182 15.97 8.81 -9.98
N ALA A 183 17.04 8.92 -10.76
CA ALA A 183 17.68 7.81 -11.46
C ALA A 183 18.58 6.97 -10.53
N GLY A 184 19.00 5.80 -11.01
CA GLY A 184 19.91 4.90 -10.30
C GLY A 184 19.21 3.89 -9.38
N LYS A 185 20.01 3.14 -8.60
CA LYS A 185 19.50 2.17 -7.62
C LYS A 185 19.05 2.88 -6.34
N LYS A 186 17.92 2.45 -5.79
CA LYS A 186 17.27 2.95 -4.58
C LYS A 186 17.32 1.91 -3.47
N GLU A 187 17.30 2.38 -2.24
CA GLU A 187 17.11 1.56 -1.05
C GLU A 187 15.67 1.65 -0.55
N ILE A 188 15.23 0.62 0.17
CA ILE A 188 13.92 0.64 0.83
C ILE A 188 14.04 1.54 2.08
N PRO A 189 13.25 2.63 2.19
CA PRO A 189 13.35 3.53 3.34
C PRO A 189 13.09 2.80 4.66
N ASN A 190 13.71 3.28 5.74
CA ASN A 190 13.55 2.76 7.10
C ASN A 190 13.84 1.25 7.23
N THR A 191 14.83 0.75 6.49
CA THR A 191 15.26 -0.65 6.60
C THR A 191 16.15 -0.86 7.82
N MET A 192 15.79 -1.85 8.63
CA MET A 192 16.62 -2.33 9.73
C MET A 192 17.13 -3.74 9.41
N GLU A 193 18.43 -3.94 9.48
CA GLU A 193 19.04 -5.26 9.35
C GLU A 193 19.06 -5.98 10.71
N ILE A 194 18.42 -7.14 10.77
CA ILE A 194 18.45 -8.00 11.95
C ILE A 194 19.37 -9.17 11.65
N LYS A 195 20.45 -9.29 12.42
CA LYS A 195 21.35 -10.46 12.34
C LYS A 195 20.68 -11.64 13.05
N PHE A 196 20.49 -12.74 12.32
CA PHE A 196 19.90 -13.96 12.82
C PHE A 196 20.81 -15.15 12.48
N ASP A 197 21.11 -15.98 13.49
CA ASP A 197 21.85 -17.23 13.32
C ASP A 197 20.87 -18.42 13.35
N PRO A 198 20.59 -19.06 12.20
CA PRO A 198 19.66 -20.18 12.13
C PRO A 198 20.29 -21.55 12.49
N THR A 199 21.57 -21.61 12.88
CA THR A 199 22.33 -22.87 12.95
C THR A 199 21.69 -23.94 13.86
N SER A 200 21.01 -23.53 14.94
CA SER A 200 20.33 -24.44 15.87
C SER A 200 18.82 -24.59 15.62
N MET A 201 18.28 -23.97 14.57
CA MET A 201 16.85 -23.95 14.30
C MET A 201 16.39 -25.22 13.57
N ASP A 202 15.45 -25.95 14.17
CA ASP A 202 14.74 -27.03 13.49
C ASP A 202 13.68 -26.42 12.56
N ILE A 203 14.03 -26.36 11.27
CA ILE A 203 13.20 -25.76 10.22
C ILE A 203 11.83 -26.45 10.15
N ASN A 204 11.77 -27.77 10.29
CA ASN A 204 10.50 -28.51 10.17
C ASN A 204 9.57 -28.18 11.34
N LYS A 205 10.07 -28.22 12.58
CA LYS A 205 9.28 -27.84 13.76
C LYS A 205 8.83 -26.39 13.70
N SER A 206 9.67 -25.51 13.16
CA SER A 206 9.35 -24.09 12.99
C SER A 206 8.19 -23.90 12.00
N TYR A 207 8.22 -24.57 10.85
CA TYR A 207 7.10 -24.54 9.91
C TYR A 207 5.83 -25.13 10.51
N LEU A 208 5.92 -26.28 11.19
CA LEU A 208 4.78 -26.91 11.84
C LEU A 208 4.14 -25.96 12.87
N TYR A 209 4.94 -25.33 13.72
CA TYR A 209 4.48 -24.33 14.68
C TYR A 209 3.78 -23.14 13.99
N LEU A 210 4.42 -22.53 12.98
CA LEU A 210 3.87 -21.36 12.29
C LEU A 210 2.54 -21.67 11.58
N PHE A 211 2.45 -22.82 10.91
CA PHE A 211 1.22 -23.26 10.25
C PHE A 211 0.12 -23.60 11.25
N SER A 212 0.44 -24.33 12.33
CA SER A 212 -0.51 -24.61 13.42
C SER A 212 -1.08 -23.33 14.02
N GLN A 213 -0.23 -22.34 14.32
CA GLN A 213 -0.69 -21.04 14.83
C GLN A 213 -1.61 -20.34 13.83
N ARG A 214 -1.27 -20.37 12.53
CA ARG A 214 -2.11 -19.76 11.50
C ARG A 214 -3.48 -20.46 11.39
N ILE A 215 -3.51 -21.78 11.40
CA ILE A 215 -4.75 -22.58 11.35
C ILE A 215 -5.61 -22.30 12.60
N ASN A 216 -5.01 -22.33 13.79
CA ASN A 216 -5.70 -22.10 15.06
C ASN A 216 -6.33 -20.70 15.15
N ASN A 217 -5.71 -19.72 14.51
CA ASN A 217 -6.23 -18.35 14.40
C ASN A 217 -7.24 -18.17 13.25
N GLY A 218 -7.72 -19.25 12.63
CA GLY A 218 -8.67 -19.20 11.51
C GLY A 218 -8.07 -18.73 10.19
N GLY A 219 -6.75 -18.63 10.10
CA GLY A 219 -6.02 -18.24 8.89
C GLY A 219 -6.03 -19.34 7.84
N LYS A 220 -5.89 -18.93 6.57
CA LYS A 220 -5.87 -19.86 5.43
C LYS A 220 -4.44 -20.17 4.99
N LEU A 221 -4.20 -21.42 4.62
CA LEU A 221 -2.98 -21.86 3.96
C LEU A 221 -3.24 -22.08 2.46
N ILE A 222 -2.22 -21.83 1.63
CA ILE A 222 -2.25 -22.22 0.23
C ILE A 222 -1.99 -23.73 0.09
N ALA A 223 -2.27 -24.30 -1.09
CA ALA A 223 -2.10 -25.73 -1.33
C ALA A 223 -0.68 -26.25 -1.01
N GLU A 224 0.35 -25.46 -1.35
CA GLU A 224 1.75 -25.80 -1.04
C GLU A 224 2.02 -25.86 0.48
N GLU A 225 1.52 -24.87 1.23
CA GLU A 225 1.66 -24.82 2.68
C GLU A 225 0.85 -25.91 3.39
N TRP A 226 -0.36 -26.21 2.92
CA TRP A 226 -1.15 -27.34 3.41
C TRP A 226 -0.40 -28.65 3.20
N ALA A 227 0.16 -28.87 2.01
CA ALA A 227 0.92 -30.08 1.73
C ALA A 227 2.17 -30.18 2.60
N LYS A 228 2.87 -29.05 2.82
CA LYS A 228 4.04 -28.98 3.70
C LYS A 228 3.68 -29.24 5.16
N PHE A 229 2.62 -28.63 5.66
CA PHE A 229 2.08 -28.87 7.00
C PHE A 229 1.76 -30.35 7.21
N CYS A 230 1.03 -30.96 6.27
CA CYS A 230 0.65 -32.36 6.35
C CYS A 230 1.87 -33.29 6.27
N GLY A 231 2.78 -33.05 5.32
CA GLY A 231 3.98 -33.86 5.14
C GLY A 231 4.92 -33.83 6.35
N ILE A 232 5.12 -32.65 6.94
CA ILE A 232 5.89 -32.50 8.18
C ILE A 232 5.16 -33.19 9.34
N GLY A 233 3.86 -32.97 9.49
CA GLY A 233 3.04 -33.58 10.55
C GLY A 233 3.12 -35.10 10.55
N LEU A 234 3.02 -35.74 9.38
CA LEU A 234 3.13 -37.20 9.24
C LEU A 234 4.52 -37.74 9.60
N ASN A 235 5.58 -36.96 9.42
CA ASN A 235 6.93 -37.33 9.81
C ASN A 235 7.15 -37.29 11.33
N PHE A 236 6.61 -36.29 12.03
CA PHE A 236 6.80 -36.15 13.49
C PHE A 236 5.74 -36.85 14.33
N GLU A 237 4.50 -36.89 13.85
CA GLU A 237 3.35 -37.48 14.54
C GLU A 237 2.57 -38.38 13.55
N PRO A 238 3.05 -39.60 13.24
CA PRO A 238 2.38 -40.49 12.28
C PRO A 238 0.92 -40.80 12.64
N SER A 239 0.58 -40.81 13.94
CA SER A 239 -0.80 -40.98 14.42
C SER A 239 -1.74 -39.85 14.01
N SER A 240 -1.22 -38.68 13.61
CA SER A 240 -2.03 -37.55 13.14
C SER A 240 -2.75 -37.86 11.81
N ALA A 241 -2.29 -38.87 11.06
CA ALA A 241 -2.91 -39.34 9.82
C ALA A 241 -4.41 -39.65 9.99
N ASP A 242 -4.82 -40.02 11.19
CA ASP A 242 -6.21 -40.35 11.50
C ASP A 242 -7.11 -39.14 11.80
N SER A 243 -6.53 -37.95 11.95
CA SER A 243 -7.30 -36.73 12.17
C SER A 243 -8.18 -36.41 10.96
N GLU A 244 -9.40 -35.95 11.24
CA GLU A 244 -10.37 -35.57 10.22
C GLU A 244 -9.82 -34.47 9.29
N LEU A 245 -9.05 -33.55 9.85
CA LEU A 245 -8.33 -32.52 9.10
C LEU A 245 -7.39 -33.16 8.08
N LEU A 246 -6.45 -33.99 8.51
CA LEU A 246 -5.47 -34.62 7.59
C LEU A 246 -6.15 -35.51 6.55
N LYS A 247 -7.20 -36.25 6.91
CA LYS A 247 -7.99 -37.05 5.97
C LYS A 247 -8.56 -36.19 4.82
N SER A 248 -8.99 -34.96 5.11
CA SER A 248 -9.57 -34.06 4.10
C SER A 248 -8.53 -33.39 3.18
N VAL A 249 -7.34 -33.05 3.70
CA VAL A 249 -6.33 -32.29 2.95
C VAL A 249 -5.18 -33.13 2.41
N ALA A 250 -4.75 -34.18 3.11
CA ALA A 250 -3.54 -34.94 2.78
C ALA A 250 -3.76 -36.10 1.79
N PHE A 251 -4.97 -36.68 1.77
CA PHE A 251 -5.27 -37.90 1.01
C PHE A 251 -6.21 -37.63 -0.17
N ASP A 252 -6.05 -38.39 -1.25
CA ASP A 252 -6.97 -38.40 -2.39
C ASP A 252 -8.22 -39.25 -2.12
N ASP A 253 -9.19 -39.24 -3.04
CA ASP A 253 -10.45 -39.98 -2.92
C ASP A 253 -10.27 -41.50 -2.80
N LYS A 254 -9.07 -42.01 -3.12
CA LYS A 254 -8.70 -43.43 -3.03
C LYS A 254 -7.94 -43.76 -1.73
N GLY A 255 -7.75 -42.78 -0.86
CA GLY A 255 -7.00 -42.93 0.39
C GLY A 255 -5.48 -42.90 0.23
N ASN A 256 -4.95 -42.52 -0.93
CA ASN A 256 -3.51 -42.38 -1.13
C ASN A 256 -3.06 -40.96 -0.76
N LEU A 257 -1.85 -40.83 -0.24
CA LEU A 257 -1.22 -39.54 -0.01
C LEU A 257 -1.13 -38.75 -1.32
N LYS A 258 -1.62 -37.50 -1.31
CA LYS A 258 -1.51 -36.61 -2.46
C LYS A 258 -0.02 -36.43 -2.80
N PRO A 259 0.37 -36.42 -4.10
CA PRO A 259 1.77 -36.38 -4.51
C PRO A 259 2.59 -35.23 -3.89
N LEU A 260 1.99 -34.05 -3.73
CA LEU A 260 2.65 -32.89 -3.13
C LEU A 260 2.88 -33.07 -1.62
N VAL A 261 1.97 -33.74 -0.92
CA VAL A 261 2.12 -34.05 0.51
C VAL A 261 3.23 -35.08 0.70
N ARG A 262 3.23 -36.14 -0.13
CA ARG A 262 4.29 -37.15 -0.12
C ARG A 262 5.67 -36.54 -0.40
N PHE A 263 5.75 -35.58 -1.32
CA PHE A 263 6.99 -34.83 -1.56
C PHE A 263 7.52 -34.15 -0.28
N TYR A 264 6.66 -33.44 0.45
CA TYR A 264 7.07 -32.75 1.68
C TYR A 264 7.30 -33.69 2.87
N GLU A 265 6.63 -34.83 2.93
CA GLU A 265 6.92 -35.89 3.91
C GLU A 265 8.35 -36.43 3.71
N LEU A 266 8.72 -36.75 2.46
CA LEU A 266 10.05 -37.23 2.11
C LEU A 266 11.12 -36.15 2.35
N GLU A 267 10.84 -34.89 2.03
CA GLU A 267 11.72 -33.76 2.33
C GLU A 267 11.95 -33.62 3.85
N ALA A 268 10.88 -33.73 4.65
CA ALA A 268 10.98 -33.68 6.10
C ALA A 268 11.84 -34.83 6.65
N LYS A 269 11.62 -36.07 6.18
CA LYS A 269 12.44 -37.24 6.53
C LYS A 269 13.90 -37.07 6.15
N PHE A 270 14.19 -36.49 4.98
CA PHE A 270 15.55 -36.19 4.53
C PHE A 270 16.24 -35.22 5.48
N TYR A 271 15.59 -34.11 5.85
CA TYR A 271 16.15 -33.15 6.82
C TYR A 271 16.31 -33.73 8.23
N SER A 272 15.38 -34.58 8.65
CA SER A 272 15.46 -35.30 9.93
C SER A 272 16.43 -36.49 9.92
N LYS A 273 17.12 -36.77 8.79
CA LYS A 273 18.03 -37.91 8.61
C LYS A 273 17.40 -39.27 8.90
N ASN A 274 16.10 -39.40 8.63
CA ASN A 274 15.30 -40.62 8.87
C ASN A 274 14.62 -41.12 7.59
N ILE A 275 15.26 -40.95 6.45
CA ILE A 275 14.75 -41.39 5.15
C ILE A 275 15.36 -42.75 4.77
N SER A 276 14.55 -43.70 4.33
CA SER A 276 15.04 -44.98 3.81
C SER A 276 15.71 -44.83 2.44
N LYS A 277 16.40 -45.88 1.96
CA LYS A 277 17.00 -45.87 0.62
C LYS A 277 15.93 -45.81 -0.47
N GLU A 278 14.87 -46.60 -0.33
CA GLU A 278 13.74 -46.64 -1.25
C GLU A 278 13.00 -45.30 -1.28
N GLU A 279 12.79 -44.69 -0.11
CA GLU A 279 12.20 -43.36 0.03
C GLU A 279 13.09 -42.27 -0.57
N LEU A 280 14.41 -42.39 -0.45
CA LEU A 280 15.36 -41.48 -1.08
C LEU A 280 15.31 -41.57 -2.62
N ASP A 281 15.18 -42.77 -3.17
CA ASP A 281 15.01 -42.98 -4.61
C ASP A 281 13.67 -42.42 -5.12
N GLU A 282 12.60 -42.57 -4.33
CA GLU A 282 11.30 -41.94 -4.58
C GLU A 282 11.42 -40.41 -4.55
N PHE A 283 12.09 -39.85 -3.53
CA PHE A 283 12.30 -38.42 -3.39
C PHE A 283 13.11 -37.84 -4.56
N ASN A 284 14.17 -38.55 -4.98
CA ASN A 284 14.95 -38.20 -6.17
C ASN A 284 14.08 -38.18 -7.45
N THR A 285 13.11 -39.08 -7.56
CA THR A 285 12.15 -39.09 -8.67
C THR A 285 11.26 -37.85 -8.65
N PHE A 286 10.76 -37.43 -7.48
CA PHE A 286 10.03 -36.16 -7.36
C PHE A 286 10.88 -34.95 -7.69
N LEU A 287 12.12 -34.89 -7.20
CA LEU A 287 13.06 -33.81 -7.50
C LEU A 287 13.34 -33.72 -9.01
N LYS A 288 13.50 -34.86 -9.70
CA LYS A 288 13.66 -34.90 -11.15
C LYS A 288 12.42 -34.35 -11.87
N LYS A 289 11.22 -34.76 -11.46
CA LYS A 289 9.96 -34.23 -12.01
C LYS A 289 9.83 -32.72 -11.81
N ARG A 290 10.14 -32.22 -10.60
CA ARG A 290 10.12 -30.78 -10.27
C ARG A 290 11.12 -30.01 -11.14
N ARG A 291 12.35 -30.53 -11.33
CA ARG A 291 13.35 -29.95 -12.23
C ARG A 291 12.84 -29.89 -13.66
N THR A 292 12.33 -30.98 -14.22
CA THR A 292 11.79 -31.01 -15.59
C THR A 292 10.66 -30.00 -15.77
N PHE A 293 9.70 -29.95 -14.84
CA PHE A 293 8.61 -28.98 -14.91
C PHE A 293 9.11 -27.53 -14.90
N ARG A 294 10.05 -27.20 -14.00
CA ARG A 294 10.64 -25.85 -13.91
C ARG A 294 11.47 -25.49 -15.14
N THR A 295 12.23 -26.44 -15.70
CA THR A 295 12.94 -26.23 -16.97
C THR A 295 11.98 -25.89 -18.11
N GLU A 296 10.81 -26.53 -18.18
CA GLU A 296 9.79 -26.18 -19.18
C GLU A 296 9.21 -24.77 -18.96
N GLN A 297 9.02 -24.34 -17.70
CA GLN A 297 8.61 -22.96 -17.39
C GLN A 297 9.67 -21.95 -17.83
N ILE A 298 10.95 -22.23 -17.57
CA ILE A 298 12.07 -21.40 -18.02
C ILE A 298 12.09 -21.30 -19.55
N LYS A 299 11.95 -22.43 -20.27
CA LYS A 299 11.90 -22.44 -21.74
C LYS A 299 10.77 -21.56 -22.27
N LYS A 300 9.58 -21.67 -21.68
CA LYS A 300 8.42 -20.86 -22.05
C LYS A 300 8.69 -19.37 -21.81
N GLU A 301 9.22 -19.03 -20.64
CA GLU A 301 9.46 -17.64 -20.28
C GLU A 301 10.58 -17.00 -21.10
N ILE A 302 11.68 -17.73 -21.36
CA ILE A 302 12.76 -17.28 -22.26
C ILE A 302 12.21 -17.09 -23.67
N LYS A 303 11.47 -18.06 -24.21
CA LYS A 303 10.90 -17.92 -25.55
C LYS A 303 9.95 -16.74 -25.64
N ARG A 304 9.14 -16.51 -24.61
CA ARG A 304 8.25 -15.34 -24.52
C ARG A 304 9.03 -14.03 -24.33
N SER A 305 10.22 -14.09 -23.75
CA SER A 305 11.06 -12.92 -23.42
C SER A 305 11.99 -12.51 -24.57
N THR A 306 12.60 -13.46 -25.27
CA THR A 306 13.64 -13.16 -26.26
C THR A 306 13.36 -13.76 -27.62
N ASN A 307 12.33 -14.60 -27.74
CA ASN A 307 12.09 -15.46 -28.90
C ASN A 307 13.27 -16.43 -29.19
N LYS A 308 14.20 -16.62 -28.23
CA LYS A 308 15.35 -17.53 -28.36
C LYS A 308 15.02 -18.93 -27.82
N THR A 309 15.77 -19.92 -28.26
CA THR A 309 15.78 -21.27 -27.65
C THR A 309 16.62 -21.25 -26.37
N LEU A 310 16.43 -22.26 -25.50
CA LEU A 310 17.19 -22.38 -24.26
C LEU A 310 18.69 -22.50 -24.50
N ASP A 311 19.10 -23.26 -25.53
CA ASP A 311 20.51 -23.49 -25.85
C ASP A 311 21.19 -22.19 -26.29
N LYS A 312 20.57 -21.44 -27.21
CA LYS A 312 21.08 -20.11 -27.61
C LYS A 312 21.14 -19.14 -26.43
N PHE A 313 20.11 -19.14 -25.58
CA PHE A 313 20.09 -18.31 -24.40
C PHE A 313 21.23 -18.65 -23.43
N LYS A 314 21.52 -19.93 -23.23
CA LYS A 314 22.62 -20.39 -22.39
C LYS A 314 23.98 -19.93 -22.91
N ASP A 315 24.17 -19.96 -24.23
CA ASP A 315 25.43 -19.55 -24.84
C ASP A 315 25.65 -18.03 -24.77
N GLU A 316 24.58 -17.25 -24.96
CA GLU A 316 24.62 -15.79 -24.93
C GLU A 316 24.63 -15.20 -23.51
N TYR A 317 23.91 -15.82 -22.56
CA TYR A 317 23.77 -15.34 -21.17
C TYR A 317 24.15 -16.43 -20.14
N PRO A 318 25.38 -16.94 -20.14
CA PRO A 318 25.78 -18.07 -19.30
C PRO A 318 25.64 -17.79 -17.80
N THR A 319 25.94 -16.56 -17.36
CA THR A 319 25.81 -16.14 -15.95
C THR A 319 24.36 -16.14 -15.50
N ILE A 320 23.45 -15.52 -16.27
CA ILE A 320 22.02 -15.45 -15.97
C ILE A 320 21.40 -16.83 -16.02
N TYR A 321 21.77 -17.63 -17.02
CA TYR A 321 21.36 -19.03 -17.08
C TYR A 321 21.79 -19.79 -15.82
N GLY A 322 23.02 -19.57 -15.32
CA GLY A 322 23.49 -20.13 -14.06
C GLY A 322 22.60 -19.77 -12.86
N GLU A 323 22.22 -18.49 -12.72
CA GLU A 323 21.32 -18.04 -11.66
C GLU A 323 19.90 -18.64 -11.79
N ILE A 324 19.38 -18.72 -13.02
CA ILE A 324 18.10 -19.38 -13.28
C ILE A 324 18.18 -20.86 -12.88
N GLN A 325 19.27 -21.57 -13.20
CA GLN A 325 19.45 -22.97 -12.78
C GLN A 325 19.47 -23.13 -11.25
N LYS A 326 20.10 -22.20 -10.51
CA LYS A 326 20.05 -22.21 -9.04
C LYS A 326 18.62 -22.05 -8.53
N SER A 327 17.83 -21.16 -9.16
CA SER A 327 16.43 -20.94 -8.78
C SER A 327 15.54 -22.18 -8.97
N ILE A 328 15.89 -23.11 -9.88
CA ILE A 328 15.16 -24.38 -10.05
C ILE A 328 15.14 -25.18 -8.74
N ILE A 329 16.20 -25.08 -7.94
CA ILE A 329 16.33 -25.80 -6.68
C ILE A 329 15.87 -24.93 -5.51
N GLN A 330 16.29 -23.66 -5.49
CA GLN A 330 16.15 -22.80 -4.31
C GLN A 330 14.77 -22.13 -4.18
N PHE A 331 14.01 -21.98 -5.27
CA PHE A 331 12.73 -21.30 -5.20
C PHE A 331 11.66 -22.20 -4.56
N ASP A 332 10.90 -21.64 -3.63
CA ASP A 332 9.68 -22.24 -3.10
C ASP A 332 8.49 -21.32 -3.33
N THR A 333 7.32 -21.92 -3.58
CA THR A 333 6.05 -21.18 -3.63
C THR A 333 5.82 -20.53 -2.27
N GLU A 334 5.65 -19.22 -2.23
CA GLU A 334 5.67 -18.45 -0.98
C GLU A 334 4.48 -17.50 -0.90
N ILE A 335 3.90 -17.39 0.30
CA ILE A 335 2.91 -16.37 0.60
C ILE A 335 3.58 -15.02 0.79
N LEU A 336 3.03 -14.03 0.11
CA LEU A 336 3.46 -12.64 0.19
C LEU A 336 2.68 -11.88 1.28
N TYR A 337 1.38 -12.15 1.44
CA TYR A 337 0.53 -11.55 2.46
C TYR A 337 -0.68 -12.43 2.78
N TYR A 338 -1.07 -12.52 4.06
CA TYR A 338 -2.19 -13.36 4.51
C TYR A 338 -3.00 -12.79 5.68
N HIS A 339 -2.58 -11.66 6.26
CA HIS A 339 -3.31 -11.04 7.36
C HIS A 339 -4.54 -10.31 6.83
N ASP A 340 -5.70 -10.54 7.45
CA ASP A 340 -6.99 -9.96 7.03
C ASP A 340 -7.37 -10.23 5.56
N THR A 341 -6.85 -11.28 4.92
CA THR A 341 -7.17 -11.58 3.52
C THR A 341 -8.22 -12.67 3.36
N VAL A 342 -9.07 -12.53 2.35
CA VAL A 342 -10.07 -13.58 2.02
C VAL A 342 -9.40 -14.79 1.38
N ILE A 343 -8.35 -14.54 0.61
CA ILE A 343 -7.48 -15.54 0.00
C ILE A 343 -6.04 -15.09 0.25
N PRO A 344 -5.13 -15.97 0.69
CA PRO A 344 -3.74 -15.57 0.84
C PRO A 344 -3.13 -15.17 -0.51
N ILE A 345 -2.37 -14.07 -0.52
CA ILE A 345 -1.69 -13.58 -1.72
C ILE A 345 -0.32 -14.23 -1.79
N TYR A 346 0.00 -14.86 -2.91
CA TYR A 346 1.22 -15.65 -3.06
C TYR A 346 1.81 -15.51 -4.46
N TRP A 347 3.03 -16.01 -4.62
CA TRP A 347 3.64 -16.17 -5.94
C TRP A 347 4.18 -17.58 -6.13
N ASN A 348 4.25 -18.02 -7.37
CA ASN A 348 4.84 -19.31 -7.73
C ASN A 348 6.03 -19.08 -8.66
N TYR A 349 6.62 -20.19 -9.12
CA TYR A 349 7.83 -20.13 -9.94
C TYR A 349 7.62 -19.38 -11.26
N GLU A 350 6.42 -19.48 -11.85
CA GLU A 350 6.06 -18.75 -13.07
C GLU A 350 6.03 -17.24 -12.81
N SER A 351 5.40 -16.81 -11.72
CA SER A 351 5.37 -15.40 -11.29
C SER A 351 6.77 -14.86 -11.03
N TYR A 352 7.61 -15.65 -10.36
CA TYR A 352 9.02 -15.31 -10.12
C TYR A 352 9.77 -15.09 -11.45
N LEU A 353 9.72 -16.05 -12.37
CA LEU A 353 10.40 -15.91 -13.66
C LEU A 353 9.90 -14.68 -14.44
N HIS A 354 8.58 -14.46 -14.46
CA HIS A 354 7.98 -13.33 -15.14
C HIS A 354 8.47 -11.98 -14.61
N ILE A 355 8.51 -11.81 -13.28
CA ILE A 355 8.93 -10.55 -12.64
C ILE A 355 10.44 -10.36 -12.81
N TYR A 356 11.23 -11.37 -12.46
CA TYR A 356 12.68 -11.23 -12.37
C TYR A 356 13.37 -11.19 -13.74
N LEU A 357 12.98 -12.04 -14.70
CA LEU A 357 13.64 -12.05 -16.01
C LEU A 357 13.30 -10.85 -16.89
N ARG A 358 12.21 -10.13 -16.58
CA ARG A 358 11.74 -9.02 -17.40
C ARG A 358 12.01 -7.65 -16.83
N HIS A 359 12.15 -7.55 -15.52
CA HIS A 359 12.15 -6.27 -14.82
C HIS A 359 13.29 -6.11 -13.82
N CYS A 360 14.11 -7.14 -13.56
CA CYS A 360 15.28 -7.05 -12.68
C CYS A 360 16.57 -6.89 -13.49
N ASP A 361 17.29 -5.80 -13.27
CA ASP A 361 18.55 -5.50 -13.99
C ASP A 361 19.63 -6.57 -13.81
N GLU A 362 19.70 -7.22 -12.63
CA GLU A 362 20.70 -8.25 -12.35
C GLU A 362 20.52 -9.52 -13.21
N LEU A 363 19.33 -9.70 -13.76
CA LEU A 363 18.97 -10.82 -14.62
C LEU A 363 18.58 -10.33 -16.02
N GLU A 364 19.16 -9.20 -16.44
CA GLU A 364 18.83 -8.54 -17.70
C GLU A 364 19.24 -9.36 -18.92
N ILE A 365 18.29 -9.53 -19.84
CA ILE A 365 18.49 -10.27 -21.07
C ILE A 365 18.16 -9.34 -22.24
N GLU A 366 19.12 -9.10 -23.14
CA GLU A 366 18.87 -8.30 -24.35
C GLU A 366 17.90 -9.05 -25.29
N GLY A 367 16.92 -8.32 -25.83
CA GLY A 367 15.84 -8.85 -26.65
C GLY A 367 14.68 -7.88 -26.77
N HIS A 368 13.44 -8.38 -26.93
CA HIS A 368 12.22 -7.56 -27.03
C HIS A 368 11.93 -6.67 -25.80
N PHE A 369 12.76 -6.73 -24.76
CA PHE A 369 12.56 -6.09 -23.46
C PHE A 369 13.72 -5.20 -23.02
N GLU A 370 14.67 -4.89 -23.92
CA GLU A 370 15.71 -3.86 -23.68
C GLU A 370 15.08 -2.50 -23.29
N ASN A 371 13.89 -2.21 -23.84
CA ASN A 371 13.12 -1.00 -23.56
C ASN A 371 12.10 -1.13 -22.40
N LYS A 372 12.11 -2.23 -21.64
CA LYS A 372 11.17 -2.37 -20.52
C LYS A 372 11.58 -1.57 -19.30
N THR A 373 10.56 -1.25 -18.51
CA THR A 373 10.71 -0.62 -17.21
C THR A 373 11.31 -1.61 -16.21
N LYS A 374 12.30 -1.13 -15.47
CA LYS A 374 13.27 -1.85 -14.67
C LYS A 374 13.17 -1.40 -13.22
N PHE A 375 13.30 -2.36 -12.31
CA PHE A 375 13.34 -2.05 -10.89
C PHE A 375 14.64 -1.30 -10.57
N GLN A 376 14.50 -0.13 -9.96
CA GLN A 376 15.58 0.57 -9.30
C GLN A 376 16.06 -0.14 -8.02
N TYR A 377 15.66 -1.38 -7.78
CA TYR A 377 16.00 -2.16 -6.59
C TYR A 377 16.83 -3.38 -6.96
N THR A 378 17.52 -3.95 -5.97
CA THR A 378 18.25 -5.21 -6.14
C THR A 378 17.31 -6.40 -6.20
N GLN A 379 17.78 -7.55 -6.68
CA GLN A 379 16.99 -8.79 -6.72
C GLN A 379 16.39 -9.14 -5.34
N LYS A 380 17.15 -8.89 -4.27
CA LYS A 380 16.78 -9.19 -2.89
C LYS A 380 15.61 -8.33 -2.39
N ASP A 381 15.50 -7.10 -2.90
CA ASP A 381 14.54 -6.10 -2.45
C ASP A 381 13.20 -6.15 -3.20
N ILE A 382 13.19 -6.60 -4.47
CA ILE A 382 11.97 -6.65 -5.30
C ILE A 382 10.83 -7.39 -4.58
N ARG A 383 11.13 -8.52 -3.94
CA ARG A 383 10.14 -9.27 -3.14
C ARG A 383 9.54 -8.41 -2.03
N ARG A 384 10.36 -7.60 -1.33
CA ARG A 384 9.90 -6.75 -0.23
C ARG A 384 9.07 -5.58 -0.74
N ILE A 385 9.45 -4.98 -1.88
CA ILE A 385 8.63 -3.96 -2.56
C ILE A 385 7.25 -4.53 -2.92
N LEU A 386 7.20 -5.74 -3.48
CA LEU A 386 5.94 -6.41 -3.79
C LEU A 386 5.07 -6.63 -2.54
N LYS A 387 5.67 -7.06 -1.42
CA LYS A 387 4.94 -7.21 -0.14
C LYS A 387 4.35 -5.89 0.36
N ILE A 388 5.14 -4.81 0.33
CA ILE A 388 4.67 -3.45 0.69
C ILE A 388 3.52 -3.02 -0.21
N ALA A 389 3.63 -3.25 -1.52
CA ALA A 389 2.59 -2.91 -2.47
C ALA A 389 1.28 -3.67 -2.20
N ILE A 390 1.37 -4.97 -1.90
CA ILE A 390 0.21 -5.80 -1.54
C ILE A 390 -0.43 -5.31 -0.25
N GLU A 391 0.37 -5.01 0.78
CA GLU A 391 -0.11 -4.53 2.06
C GLU A 391 -0.87 -3.20 1.93
N ASN A 392 -0.32 -2.25 1.16
CA ASN A 392 -0.96 -0.96 0.88
C ASN A 392 -2.28 -1.09 0.10
N LEU A 393 -2.42 -2.16 -0.70
CA LEU A 393 -3.59 -2.41 -1.54
C LEU A 393 -4.54 -3.45 -0.96
N LYS A 394 -4.28 -3.97 0.24
CA LYS A 394 -4.94 -5.18 0.76
C LYS A 394 -6.46 -5.08 0.78
N ASP A 395 -7.01 -3.92 1.15
CA ASP A 395 -8.45 -3.73 1.24
C ASP A 395 -9.11 -3.77 -0.14
N LYS A 396 -8.49 -3.10 -1.14
CA LYS A 396 -8.95 -3.11 -2.54
C LYS A 396 -8.78 -4.48 -3.20
N ILE A 397 -7.69 -5.19 -2.89
CA ILE A 397 -7.46 -6.57 -3.33
C ILE A 397 -8.57 -7.48 -2.77
N ASN A 398 -8.83 -7.39 -1.47
CA ASN A 398 -9.83 -8.20 -0.79
C ASN A 398 -11.24 -7.96 -1.34
N GLU A 399 -11.62 -6.72 -1.63
CA GLU A 399 -12.91 -6.39 -2.24
C GLU A 399 -13.10 -7.15 -3.57
N LYS A 400 -12.09 -7.10 -4.46
CA LYS A 400 -12.17 -7.80 -5.76
C LYS A 400 -12.14 -9.32 -5.63
N LEU A 401 -11.30 -9.85 -4.76
CA LEU A 401 -11.21 -11.31 -4.56
C LEU A 401 -12.48 -11.88 -3.89
N LYS A 402 -13.16 -11.12 -3.02
CA LYS A 402 -14.49 -11.50 -2.47
C LYS A 402 -15.54 -11.67 -3.57
N GLU A 403 -15.48 -10.85 -4.62
CA GLU A 403 -16.34 -10.95 -5.79
C GLU A 403 -15.91 -12.06 -6.77
N GLY A 404 -14.83 -12.81 -6.48
CA GLY A 404 -14.26 -13.81 -7.37
C GLY A 404 -13.58 -13.21 -8.61
N LYS A 405 -13.24 -11.92 -8.58
CA LYS A 405 -12.62 -11.18 -9.69
C LYS A 405 -11.12 -11.02 -9.46
N GLU A 406 -10.39 -10.88 -10.57
CA GLU A 406 -8.97 -10.51 -10.52
C GLU A 406 -8.80 -9.05 -10.10
N PHE A 407 -7.67 -8.74 -9.46
CA PHE A 407 -7.28 -7.39 -9.10
C PHE A 407 -6.15 -6.91 -10.02
N ARG A 408 -6.34 -5.76 -10.67
CA ARG A 408 -5.32 -5.17 -11.55
C ARG A 408 -5.26 -3.66 -11.40
N ILE A 409 -4.05 -3.15 -11.22
CA ILE A 409 -3.74 -1.72 -11.28
C ILE A 409 -2.65 -1.46 -12.34
N TRP A 410 -2.84 -0.42 -13.12
CA TRP A 410 -1.96 -0.03 -14.23
C TRP A 410 -2.14 1.45 -14.56
N GLY A 411 -1.12 2.07 -15.14
CA GLY A 411 -1.22 3.42 -15.70
C GLY A 411 -1.43 4.44 -14.59
N ASP A 412 -2.46 5.26 -14.72
CA ASP A 412 -2.76 6.31 -13.75
C ASP A 412 -3.17 5.79 -12.36
N ARG A 413 -3.62 4.53 -12.28
CA ARG A 413 -4.00 3.87 -11.01
C ARG A 413 -2.87 3.03 -10.41
N SER A 414 -1.67 3.11 -10.97
CA SER A 414 -0.48 2.44 -10.42
C SER A 414 -0.20 2.88 -8.98
N ILE A 415 0.42 1.99 -8.21
CA ILE A 415 0.78 2.31 -6.82
C ILE A 415 2.10 3.07 -6.80
N TYR A 416 2.09 4.22 -6.14
CA TYR A 416 3.29 5.00 -5.88
C TYR A 416 4.04 4.45 -4.68
N PHE A 417 5.36 4.26 -4.82
CA PHE A 417 6.25 3.93 -3.72
C PHE A 417 7.67 4.43 -4.02
N ASN A 418 8.22 5.25 -3.11
CA ASN A 418 9.59 5.76 -3.14
C ASN A 418 9.99 6.32 -4.52
N GLY A 419 9.16 7.23 -5.03
CA GLY A 419 9.37 7.87 -6.32
C GLY A 419 9.07 7.05 -7.56
N ASN A 420 8.57 5.81 -7.44
CA ASN A 420 8.21 4.96 -8.58
C ASN A 420 6.73 4.58 -8.57
N HIS A 421 6.16 4.45 -9.75
CA HIS A 421 4.83 3.89 -9.95
C HIS A 421 4.92 2.41 -10.33
N TYR A 422 4.12 1.54 -9.71
CA TYR A 422 4.11 0.11 -9.99
C TYR A 422 2.75 -0.39 -10.49
N SER A 423 2.79 -1.27 -11.48
CA SER A 423 1.65 -2.10 -11.85
C SER A 423 1.66 -3.40 -11.05
N LEU A 424 0.47 -3.86 -10.69
CA LEU A 424 0.24 -5.13 -10.00
C LEU A 424 -0.98 -5.83 -10.61
N HIS A 425 -0.86 -7.12 -10.85
CA HIS A 425 -1.95 -8.01 -11.27
C HIS A 425 -1.97 -9.25 -10.40
N ILE A 426 -3.09 -9.47 -9.72
CA ILE A 426 -3.37 -10.63 -8.86
C ILE A 426 -4.58 -11.36 -9.43
N LEU A 427 -4.44 -12.67 -9.63
CA LEU A 427 -5.49 -13.54 -10.12
C LEU A 427 -6.52 -13.84 -9.02
N LYS A 428 -7.69 -14.35 -9.43
CA LYS A 428 -8.80 -14.70 -8.53
C LYS A 428 -8.44 -15.70 -7.43
N ASP A 429 -7.38 -16.49 -7.62
CA ASP A 429 -6.88 -17.47 -6.67
C ASP A 429 -5.83 -16.89 -5.69
N GLY A 430 -5.52 -15.60 -5.78
CA GLY A 430 -4.51 -14.93 -4.95
C GLY A 430 -3.09 -14.97 -5.53
N ARG A 431 -2.86 -15.61 -6.68
CA ARG A 431 -1.54 -15.62 -7.31
C ARG A 431 -1.20 -14.27 -7.94
N VAL A 432 -0.03 -13.72 -7.63
CA VAL A 432 0.53 -12.58 -8.35
C VAL A 432 0.90 -13.00 -9.77
N ALA A 433 0.23 -12.46 -10.78
CA ALA A 433 0.54 -12.72 -12.19
C ALA A 433 1.65 -11.81 -12.72
N ALA A 434 1.65 -10.53 -12.33
CA ALA A 434 2.64 -9.55 -12.77
C ALA A 434 2.85 -8.45 -11.73
N PHE A 435 4.09 -7.97 -11.63
CA PHE A 435 4.47 -6.82 -10.84
C PHE A 435 5.70 -6.14 -11.47
N HIS A 436 5.59 -4.87 -11.82
CA HIS A 436 6.70 -4.13 -12.45
C HIS A 436 6.53 -2.61 -12.34
N PRO A 437 7.62 -1.85 -12.41
CA PRO A 437 7.55 -0.39 -12.47
C PRO A 437 6.92 0.10 -13.78
N MET A 438 6.39 1.31 -13.78
CA MET A 438 5.73 1.95 -14.92
C MET A 438 6.65 2.88 -15.71
N GLU A 439 7.76 3.29 -15.09
CA GLU A 439 8.74 4.22 -15.64
C GLU A 439 10.15 3.80 -15.25
N ASN A 440 11.12 4.20 -16.07
CA ASN A 440 12.51 4.31 -15.67
C ASN A 440 12.82 5.81 -15.66
N PRO A 441 13.11 6.42 -14.50
CA PRO A 441 13.62 7.78 -14.48
C PRO A 441 14.84 7.87 -15.40
N ALA A 442 14.84 8.84 -16.31
CA ALA A 442 15.98 9.09 -17.19
C ALA A 442 17.20 9.50 -16.35
N ALA A 443 18.36 8.96 -16.69
CA ALA A 443 19.63 9.25 -16.02
C ALA A 443 20.11 10.68 -16.25
#